data_AF-A0A947DBV0-F1
#
_entry.id   AF-A0A947DBV0-F1
#
_cell.length_a   1.000
_cell.length_b   1.000
_cell.length_c   1.000
_cell.angle_alpha   90.00
_cell.angle_beta   90.00
_cell.angle_gamma   90.00
#
_symmetry.space_group_name_H-M   'P 1'
#
loop_
_entity.id
_entity.type
_entity.pdbx_description
1 polymer ?
#
loop_
_entity_poly.entity_id
_entity_poly.type
_entity_poly.pdbx_seq_one_letter_code
_entity_poly.pdbx_strand_id
1 'polypeptide(L)'
;GQLPRLRPDRSHPPLDTGICQQGLVSLCILSATAYFVYDQKEQSRLARARSMIAPGDIDLIDMRLGTDPMPYTNLRQLTGNVRNRSPYTLQNLRLLLTALDCPEGLCDVIGEAEVALYGLDVPSQQIRALSDSVYFRNMPKAKQFAWRWSIKTIEARTD
;
A
#
# COMPACT_ATOMS: atom_id res chain seq x y z
N GLY A 1 4.75 -77.08 -49.29
CA GLY A 1 5.17 -75.68 -49.46
C GLY A 1 4.12 -74.78 -48.86
N GLN A 2 4.53 -73.78 -48.08
CA GLN A 2 3.73 -72.90 -47.21
C GLN A 2 2.41 -72.36 -47.78
N LEU A 3 1.34 -72.39 -46.95
CA LEU A 3 0.19 -71.49 -47.03
C LEU A 3 0.38 -70.30 -46.06
N PRO A 4 -0.06 -69.08 -46.40
CA PRO A 4 0.33 -67.86 -45.72
C PRO A 4 -0.46 -67.58 -44.43
N ARG A 5 0.24 -67.04 -43.43
CA ARG A 5 -0.32 -66.56 -42.15
C ARG A 5 -1.16 -65.30 -42.36
N LEU A 6 -2.40 -65.31 -41.87
CA LEU A 6 -3.23 -64.12 -41.65
C LEU A 6 -2.58 -63.21 -40.59
N ARG A 7 -2.30 -61.94 -40.93
CA ARG A 7 -2.05 -60.88 -39.94
C ARG A 7 -3.38 -60.22 -39.56
N PRO A 8 -3.67 -59.98 -38.27
CA PRO A 8 -4.74 -59.08 -37.89
C PRO A 8 -4.27 -57.63 -38.03
N ASP A 9 -5.05 -56.84 -38.76
CA ASP A 9 -4.91 -55.40 -38.86
C ASP A 9 -5.43 -54.77 -37.54
N ARG A 10 -4.55 -54.10 -36.79
CA ARG A 10 -4.89 -53.31 -35.60
C ARG A 10 -4.84 -51.84 -35.99
N SER A 11 -5.96 -51.33 -36.48
CA SER A 11 -6.22 -49.89 -36.59
C SER A 11 -6.71 -49.38 -35.23
N HIS A 12 -5.80 -48.85 -34.41
CA HIS A 12 -6.16 -47.91 -33.35
C HIS A 12 -5.95 -46.49 -33.89
N PRO A 13 -6.96 -45.60 -33.85
CA PRO A 13 -6.72 -44.19 -34.14
C PRO A 13 -5.83 -43.58 -33.04
N PRO A 14 -4.92 -42.65 -33.37
CA PRO A 14 -4.14 -41.93 -32.37
C PRO A 14 -5.08 -41.09 -31.50
N LEU A 15 -4.90 -41.21 -30.18
CA LEU A 15 -5.56 -40.39 -29.18
C LEU A 15 -5.05 -38.95 -29.33
N ASP A 16 -5.91 -38.05 -29.84
CA ASP A 16 -5.62 -36.64 -30.07
C ASP A 16 -5.29 -35.93 -28.73
N THR A 17 -4.00 -35.82 -28.44
CA THR A 17 -3.45 -35.13 -27.26
C THR A 17 -3.39 -33.60 -27.43
N GLY A 18 -3.73 -33.08 -28.63
CA GLY A 18 -3.62 -31.66 -28.95
C GLY A 18 -4.71 -30.76 -28.34
N ILE A 19 -5.88 -31.31 -28.00
CA ILE A 19 -7.04 -30.50 -27.58
C ILE A 19 -6.91 -30.05 -26.11
N CYS A 20 -6.33 -30.87 -25.23
CA CYS A 20 -6.16 -30.52 -23.81
C CYS A 20 -5.11 -29.41 -23.59
N GLN A 21 -4.12 -29.28 -24.47
CA GLN A 21 -3.07 -28.27 -24.33
C GLN A 21 -3.52 -26.87 -24.77
N GLN A 22 -4.38 -26.79 -25.80
CA GLN A 22 -4.94 -25.52 -26.30
C GLN A 22 -5.94 -24.88 -25.31
N GLY A 23 -6.74 -25.69 -24.62
CA GLY A 23 -7.70 -25.20 -23.63
C GLY A 23 -7.05 -24.56 -22.40
N LEU A 24 -5.96 -25.15 -21.90
CA LEU A 24 -5.22 -24.63 -20.74
C LEU A 24 -4.50 -23.31 -21.04
N VAL A 25 -3.89 -23.18 -22.22
CA VAL A 25 -3.21 -21.94 -22.63
C VAL A 25 -4.22 -20.79 -22.77
N SER A 26 -5.39 -21.06 -23.35
CA SER A 26 -6.45 -20.07 -23.50
C SER A 26 -6.95 -19.56 -22.14
N LEU A 27 -7.12 -20.45 -21.17
CA LEU A 27 -7.52 -20.07 -19.80
C LEU A 27 -6.47 -19.21 -19.09
N CYS A 28 -5.19 -19.53 -19.23
CA CYS A 28 -4.10 -18.74 -18.66
C CYS A 28 -4.01 -17.33 -19.28
N ILE A 29 -4.24 -17.21 -20.59
CA ILE A 29 -4.24 -15.91 -21.26
C ILE A 29 -5.43 -15.07 -20.76
N LEU A 30 -6.62 -15.66 -20.65
CA LEU A 30 -7.81 -14.99 -20.13
C LEU A 30 -7.64 -14.55 -18.66
N SER A 31 -7.05 -15.39 -17.81
CA SER A 31 -6.80 -15.02 -16.41
C SER A 31 -5.75 -13.91 -16.28
N ALA A 32 -4.65 -13.99 -17.04
CA ALA A 32 -3.61 -12.97 -17.04
C ALA A 32 -4.12 -11.62 -17.57
N THR A 33 -4.91 -11.62 -18.64
CA THR A 33 -5.53 -10.39 -19.19
C THR A 33 -6.55 -9.80 -18.23
N ALA A 34 -7.42 -10.61 -17.63
CA ALA A 34 -8.35 -10.14 -16.60
C ALA A 34 -7.61 -9.53 -15.40
N TYR A 35 -6.53 -10.18 -14.95
CA TYR A 35 -5.67 -9.66 -13.88
C TYR A 35 -5.03 -8.32 -14.25
N PHE A 36 -4.49 -8.21 -15.46
CA PHE A 36 -3.85 -6.97 -15.94
C PHE A 36 -4.85 -5.81 -16.06
N VAL A 37 -6.04 -6.05 -16.61
CA VAL A 37 -7.10 -5.03 -16.71
C VAL A 37 -7.57 -4.58 -15.33
N TYR A 38 -7.69 -5.50 -14.38
CA TYR A 38 -8.04 -5.18 -13.00
C TYR A 38 -7.00 -4.29 -12.34
N ASP A 39 -5.72 -4.65 -12.46
CA ASP A 39 -4.61 -3.85 -11.92
C ASP A 39 -4.56 -2.45 -12.55
N GLN A 40 -4.69 -2.35 -13.88
CA GLN A 40 -4.69 -1.07 -14.58
C GLN A 40 -5.81 -0.14 -14.11
N LYS A 41 -7.00 -0.69 -13.85
CA LYS A 41 -8.15 0.06 -13.34
C LYS A 41 -7.89 0.59 -11.92
N GLU A 42 -7.31 -0.23 -11.06
CA GLU A 42 -6.98 0.18 -9.68
C GLU A 42 -5.91 1.27 -9.66
N GLN A 43 -4.83 1.11 -10.43
CA GLN A 43 -3.78 2.12 -10.54
C GLN A 43 -4.32 3.44 -11.08
N SER A 44 -5.21 3.39 -12.08
CA SER A 44 -5.87 4.59 -12.62
C SER A 44 -6.76 5.27 -11.57
N ARG A 45 -7.48 4.50 -10.75
CA ARG A 45 -8.30 5.04 -9.65
C ARG A 45 -7.41 5.72 -8.61
N LEU A 46 -6.31 5.09 -8.21
CA LEU A 46 -5.36 5.64 -7.24
C LEU A 46 -4.64 6.88 -7.78
N ALA A 47 -4.21 6.86 -9.04
CA ALA A 47 -3.59 8.02 -9.68
C ALA A 47 -4.56 9.21 -9.72
N ARG A 48 -5.83 8.96 -10.04
CA ARG A 48 -6.89 9.97 -10.00
C ARG A 48 -7.14 10.48 -8.58
N ALA A 49 -7.24 9.58 -7.59
CA ALA A 49 -7.44 9.95 -6.18
C ALA A 49 -6.29 10.85 -5.67
N ARG A 50 -5.05 10.56 -6.08
CA ARG A 50 -3.85 11.31 -5.70
C ARG A 50 -3.73 12.67 -6.37
N SER A 51 -4.28 12.83 -7.57
CA SER A 51 -4.21 14.09 -8.31
C SER A 51 -5.30 15.09 -7.93
N MET A 52 -6.33 14.68 -7.19
CA MET A 52 -7.45 15.54 -6.81
C MET A 52 -7.12 16.56 -5.71
N ILE A 53 -6.21 16.22 -4.80
CA ILE A 53 -5.88 17.07 -3.64
C ILE A 53 -4.40 17.47 -3.72
N ALA A 54 -4.12 18.77 -3.74
CA ALA A 54 -2.74 19.24 -3.72
C ALA A 54 -2.14 19.07 -2.31
N PRO A 55 -0.83 18.81 -2.18
CA PRO A 55 -0.18 18.75 -0.87
C PRO A 55 -0.37 20.00 -0.01
N GLY A 56 -0.46 21.17 -0.63
CA GLY A 56 -0.71 22.44 0.07
C GLY A 56 -2.14 22.60 0.60
N ASP A 57 -3.08 21.74 0.22
CA ASP A 57 -4.47 21.82 0.70
C ASP A 57 -4.68 21.11 2.03
N ILE A 58 -3.72 20.30 2.48
CA ILE A 58 -3.80 19.55 3.73
C ILE A 58 -2.90 20.19 4.78
N ASP A 59 -3.49 20.66 5.88
CA ASP A 59 -2.74 21.13 7.03
C ASP A 59 -2.75 20.08 8.14
N LEU A 60 -1.58 19.76 8.68
CA LEU A 60 -1.44 18.99 9.91
C LEU A 60 -1.17 19.95 11.06
N ILE A 61 -2.08 19.97 12.02
CA ILE A 61 -2.14 20.98 13.08
C ILE A 61 -1.97 20.28 14.44
N ASP A 62 -1.17 20.88 15.31
CA ASP A 62 -0.93 20.41 16.69
C ASP A 62 -0.48 18.94 16.76
N MET A 63 0.33 18.52 15.79
CA MET A 63 0.89 17.18 15.72
C MET A 63 1.78 16.89 16.94
N ARG A 64 1.49 15.80 17.65
CA ARG A 64 2.18 15.35 18.86
C ARG A 64 2.50 13.87 18.77
N LEU A 65 3.71 13.51 19.17
CA LEU A 65 4.14 12.13 19.30
C LEU A 65 4.37 11.85 20.78
N GLY A 66 3.50 11.02 21.35
CA GLY A 66 3.51 10.63 22.76
C GLY A 66 4.75 9.83 23.13
N THR A 67 4.99 9.76 24.44
CA THR A 67 6.02 8.91 25.02
C THR A 67 5.62 7.44 24.96
N ASP A 68 6.61 6.54 24.89
CA ASP A 68 6.36 5.10 24.84
C ASP A 68 5.52 4.66 26.05
N PRO A 69 4.34 4.04 25.85
CA PRO A 69 3.49 3.58 26.94
C PRO A 69 4.10 2.38 27.68
N MET A 70 5.07 1.72 27.07
CA MET A 70 5.85 0.64 27.67
C MET A 70 7.35 0.92 27.51
N PRO A 71 8.14 0.85 28.59
CA PRO A 71 9.60 0.93 28.49
C PRO A 71 10.09 -0.19 27.56
N TYR A 72 11.06 0.13 26.71
CA TYR A 72 11.66 -0.77 25.70
C TYR A 72 10.79 -1.09 24.48
N THR A 73 9.62 -0.49 24.33
CA THR A 73 8.87 -0.52 23.06
C THR A 73 9.19 0.75 22.28
N ASN A 74 9.32 0.65 20.96
CA ASN A 74 9.45 1.80 20.05
C ASN A 74 8.07 2.23 19.52
N LEU A 75 7.04 2.08 20.37
CA LEU A 75 5.65 2.27 20.02
C LEU A 75 5.16 3.59 20.61
N ARG A 76 4.79 4.54 19.75
CA ARG A 76 4.41 5.89 20.17
C ARG A 76 3.04 6.26 19.67
N GLN A 77 2.29 7.02 20.47
CA GLN A 77 0.98 7.52 20.07
C GLN A 77 1.12 8.82 19.27
N LEU A 78 0.75 8.81 18.00
CA LEU A 78 0.63 10.01 17.18
C LEU A 78 -0.77 10.60 17.36
N THR A 79 -0.84 11.87 17.73
CA THR A 79 -2.11 12.62 17.83
C THR A 79 -1.97 13.96 17.13
N GLY A 80 -3.09 14.56 16.74
CA GLY A 80 -3.11 15.87 16.10
C GLY A 80 -4.43 16.11 15.40
N ASN A 81 -4.45 17.09 14.50
CA ASN A 81 -5.61 17.39 13.67
C ASN A 81 -5.21 17.49 12.21
N VAL A 82 -6.07 17.00 11.34
CA VAL A 82 -5.93 17.14 9.88
C VAL A 82 -7.03 18.08 9.40
N ARG A 83 -6.63 19.18 8.77
CA ARG A 83 -7.53 20.11 8.09
C ARG A 83 -7.43 19.89 6.59
N ASN A 84 -8.58 19.73 5.95
CA ASN A 84 -8.69 19.60 4.52
C ASN A 84 -9.27 20.89 3.92
N ARG A 85 -8.45 21.63 3.17
CA ARG A 85 -8.84 22.86 2.46
C ARG A 85 -9.17 22.61 0.98
N SER A 86 -9.10 21.36 0.53
CA SER A 86 -9.45 21.00 -0.85
C SER A 86 -10.96 20.93 -1.03
N PRO A 87 -11.47 20.97 -2.29
CA PRO A 87 -12.88 20.75 -2.58
C PRO A 87 -13.31 19.27 -2.49
N TYR A 88 -12.39 18.34 -2.27
CA TYR A 88 -12.65 16.89 -2.22
C TYR A 88 -12.57 16.35 -0.79
N THR A 89 -13.20 15.22 -0.51
CA THR A 89 -13.05 14.53 0.77
C THR A 89 -11.71 13.80 0.82
N LEU A 90 -10.90 14.07 1.84
CA LEU A 90 -9.66 13.34 2.10
C LEU A 90 -10.01 11.96 2.67
N GLN A 91 -9.59 10.89 1.99
CA GLN A 91 -9.88 9.52 2.39
C GLN A 91 -8.68 8.86 3.07
N ASN A 92 -7.50 8.92 2.45
CA ASN A 92 -6.28 8.32 2.99
C ASN A 92 -5.15 9.34 3.02
N LEU A 93 -4.31 9.23 4.05
CA LEU A 93 -3.10 10.04 4.21
C LEU A 93 -1.95 9.14 4.65
N ARG A 94 -0.81 9.23 3.95
CA ARG A 94 0.43 8.56 4.38
C ARG A 94 1.43 9.60 4.85
N LEU A 95 1.95 9.40 6.05
CA LEU A 95 2.98 10.24 6.66
C LEU A 95 4.28 9.45 6.80
N LEU A 96 5.40 10.13 6.60
CA LEU A 96 6.71 9.66 7.06
C LEU A 96 7.07 10.44 8.32
N LEU A 97 7.21 9.72 9.43
CA LEU A 97 7.75 10.26 10.67
C LEU A 97 9.24 9.94 10.75
N THR A 98 10.03 10.93 11.12
CA THR A 98 11.47 10.80 11.33
C THR A 98 11.76 11.09 12.79
N ALA A 99 12.29 10.10 13.51
CA ALA A 99 12.79 10.25 14.86
C ALA A 99 14.25 10.74 14.82
N LEU A 100 14.56 11.69 15.70
CA LEU A 100 15.85 12.37 15.78
C LEU A 100 16.41 12.26 17.20
N ASP A 101 17.72 12.10 17.31
CA ASP A 101 18.46 12.35 18.55
C ASP A 101 19.27 13.63 18.36
N CYS A 102 19.00 14.64 19.19
CA CYS A 102 19.55 15.98 19.04
C CYS A 102 20.48 16.41 20.19
N PRO A 103 21.50 15.62 20.58
CA PRO A 103 22.40 16.03 21.65
C PRO A 103 23.14 17.31 21.27
N GLU A 104 23.10 18.31 22.16
CA GLU A 104 23.85 19.57 22.00
C GLU A 104 23.50 20.33 20.69
N GLY A 105 22.29 20.10 20.16
CA GLY A 105 21.79 20.78 18.96
C GLY A 105 22.19 20.14 17.62
N LEU A 106 22.99 19.06 17.63
CA LEU A 106 23.27 18.25 16.44
C LEU A 106 22.26 17.12 16.35
N CYS A 107 21.42 17.13 15.31
CA CYS A 107 20.34 16.17 15.14
C CYS A 107 20.69 15.06 14.16
N ASP A 108 20.77 13.82 14.67
CA ASP A 108 20.93 12.61 13.86
C ASP A 108 19.60 11.87 13.70
N VAL A 109 19.37 11.31 12.51
CA VAL A 109 18.20 10.44 12.28
C VAL A 109 18.45 9.09 12.93
N ILE A 110 17.60 8.73 13.89
CA ILE A 110 17.68 7.46 14.63
C ILE A 110 16.58 6.48 14.23
N GLY A 111 15.57 6.92 13.48
CA GLY A 111 14.53 6.03 13.01
C GLY A 111 13.55 6.70 12.07
N GLU A 112 12.92 5.89 11.24
CA GLU A 112 11.85 6.31 10.34
C GLU A 112 10.68 5.34 10.46
N ALA A 113 9.47 5.87 10.34
CA ALA A 113 8.24 5.09 10.33
C ALA A 113 7.25 5.69 9.33
N GLU A 114 6.70 4.83 8.47
CA GLU A 114 5.56 5.20 7.63
C GLU A 114 4.26 4.87 8.35
N VAL A 115 3.35 5.84 8.37
CA VAL A 115 2.02 5.71 8.98
C VAL A 115 0.99 5.93 7.89
N ALA A 116 0.14 4.92 7.70
CA ALA A 116 -0.94 4.97 6.72
C ALA A 116 -2.28 5.13 7.43
N LEU A 117 -2.82 6.34 7.39
CA LEU A 117 -4.12 6.70 7.96
C LEU A 117 -5.20 6.38 6.94
N TYR A 118 -5.74 5.17 7.01
CA TYR A 118 -6.84 4.73 6.14
C TYR A 118 -8.19 5.17 6.69
N GLY A 119 -9.09 5.61 5.80
CA GLY A 119 -10.47 5.93 6.18
C GLY A 119 -10.60 7.14 7.11
N LEU A 120 -9.70 8.12 6.98
CA LEU A 120 -9.67 9.33 7.80
C LEU A 120 -10.94 10.18 7.65
N ASP A 121 -11.55 10.15 6.46
CA ASP A 121 -12.80 10.81 6.10
C ASP A 121 -12.92 12.26 6.60
N VAL A 122 -12.07 13.14 6.04
CA VAL A 122 -12.09 14.58 6.32
C VAL A 122 -12.79 15.29 5.16
N PRO A 123 -14.05 15.74 5.32
CA PRO A 123 -14.75 16.43 4.26
C PRO A 123 -14.07 17.74 3.85
N SER A 124 -14.49 18.28 2.71
CA SER A 124 -14.03 19.58 2.23
C SER A 124 -14.23 20.68 3.28
N GLN A 125 -13.21 21.53 3.45
CA GLN A 125 -13.16 22.64 4.40
C GLN A 125 -13.35 22.24 5.87
N GLN A 126 -13.16 20.96 6.22
CA GLN A 126 -13.32 20.48 7.59
C GLN A 126 -11.99 20.11 8.24
N ILE A 127 -12.06 19.94 9.56
CA ILE A 127 -10.98 19.46 10.41
C ILE A 127 -11.43 18.22 11.16
N ARG A 128 -10.55 17.22 11.26
CA ARG A 128 -10.77 16.02 12.06
C ARG A 128 -9.56 15.76 12.95
N ALA A 129 -9.83 15.26 14.14
CA ALA A 129 -8.78 14.75 15.02
C ALA A 129 -8.21 13.45 14.44
N LEU A 130 -6.91 13.25 14.60
CA LEU A 130 -6.23 12.00 14.29
C LEU A 130 -5.61 11.42 15.56
N SER A 131 -5.62 10.10 15.63
CA SER A 131 -4.99 9.34 16.71
C SER A 131 -4.59 7.98 16.15
N ASP A 132 -3.30 7.68 16.14
CA ASP A 132 -2.78 6.41 15.65
C ASP A 132 -1.53 5.98 16.43
N SER A 133 -1.18 4.71 16.36
CA SER A 133 0.01 4.14 16.97
C SER A 133 1.11 3.95 15.94
N VAL A 134 2.31 4.44 16.22
CA VAL A 134 3.46 4.43 15.33
C VAL A 134 4.56 3.56 15.91
N TYR A 135 5.05 2.61 15.14
CA TYR A 135 6.14 1.75 15.55
C TYR A 135 7.42 2.06 14.76
N PHE A 136 8.47 2.51 15.46
CA PHE A 136 9.78 2.74 14.87
C PHE A 136 10.64 1.47 14.97
N ARG A 137 10.87 0.81 13.84
CA ARG A 137 11.67 -0.43 13.81
C ARG A 137 13.13 -0.13 14.16
N ASN A 138 13.69 -0.89 15.10
CA ASN A 138 15.10 -0.83 15.50
C ASN A 138 15.62 0.57 15.88
N MET A 139 14.74 1.48 16.30
CA MET A 139 15.14 2.80 16.78
C MET A 139 15.94 2.65 18.08
N PRO A 140 17.19 3.14 18.14
CA PRO A 140 17.98 3.16 19.37
C PRO A 140 17.40 4.17 20.37
N LYS A 141 17.82 4.06 21.62
CA LYS A 141 17.42 5.00 22.67
C LYS A 141 18.06 6.37 22.42
N ALA A 142 17.24 7.40 22.22
CA ALA A 142 17.69 8.78 22.08
C ALA A 142 18.16 9.36 23.42
N LYS A 143 19.17 10.23 23.39
CA LYS A 143 19.55 11.07 24.53
C LYS A 143 18.63 12.29 24.65
N GLN A 144 18.35 12.95 23.53
CA GLN A 144 17.45 14.09 23.40
C GLN A 144 16.51 13.85 22.22
N PHE A 145 15.35 13.28 22.52
CA PHE A 145 14.38 12.91 21.49
C PHE A 145 13.75 14.14 20.84
N ALA A 146 13.85 14.21 19.52
CA ALA A 146 13.05 15.10 18.68
C ALA A 146 12.44 14.29 17.54
N TRP A 147 11.49 14.89 16.83
CA TRP A 147 10.88 14.24 15.69
C TRP A 147 10.33 15.28 14.71
N ARG A 148 10.14 14.83 13.48
CA ARG A 148 9.48 15.60 12.42
C ARG A 148 8.62 14.67 11.58
N TRP A 149 7.78 15.26 10.75
CA TRP A 149 6.91 14.52 9.83
C TRP A 149 6.95 15.14 8.43
N SER A 150 6.58 14.34 7.44
CA SER A 150 6.32 14.81 6.07
C SER A 150 5.17 14.01 5.46
N ILE A 151 4.39 14.66 4.60
CA ILE A 151 3.34 13.99 3.84
C ILE A 151 3.99 13.23 2.69
N LYS A 152 3.69 11.93 2.57
CA LYS A 152 4.13 11.06 1.48
C LYS A 152 3.08 10.92 0.39
N THR A 153 1.84 10.65 0.80
CA THR A 153 0.74 10.38 -0.13
C THR A 153 -0.55 10.96 0.41
N ILE A 154 -1.36 11.54 -0.47
CA ILE A 154 -2.70 12.03 -0.20
C ILE A 154 -3.63 11.36 -1.19
N GLU A 155 -4.77 10.85 -0.73
CA GLU A 155 -5.76 10.23 -1.61
C GLU A 155 -7.16 10.76 -1.28
N ALA A 156 -7.80 11.35 -2.30
CA ALA A 156 -9.19 11.77 -2.24
C ALA A 156 -10.13 10.57 -2.34
N ARG A 157 -11.35 10.76 -1.83
CA ARG A 157 -12.46 9.86 -2.13
C ARG A 157 -12.85 9.99 -3.62
N THR A 158 -13.07 8.85 -4.28
CA THR A 158 -13.42 8.78 -5.71
C THR A 158 -14.79 8.16 -5.96
N ASP A 159 -15.76 8.42 -5.08
CA ASP A 159 -17.13 7.89 -5.15
C ASP A 159 -17.95 8.42 -6.35
#